data_AF-A0A6B1CKL2-F1
#
_entry.id   AF-A0A6B1CKL2-F1
#
_cell.length_a   1.000
_cell.length_b   1.000
_cell.length_c   1.000
_cell.angle_alpha   90.00
_cell.angle_beta   90.00
_cell.angle_gamma   90.00
#
_symmetry.space_group_name_H-M   'P 1'
#
loop_
_entity.id
_entity.type
_entity.pdbx_description
1 polymer ?
#
loop_
_entity_poly.entity_id
_entity_poly.type
_entity_poly.pdbx_seq_one_letter_code
_entity_poly.pdbx_strand_id
1 'polypeptide(L)'
;MPIYNKVPDDPTTAPAERIRLDERFVSLLVTEDAQDRLEAQELRQLVHRALQALSDDEMRVIQLRYQYKKSPGQVAARLGISRDAMAALEQSGLEKLRQGLEDWHRGV
;
A
#
# COMPACT_ATOMS: atom_id res chain seq x y z
N MET A 1 -53.69 -1.86 21.28
CA MET A 1 -53.23 -3.26 21.43
C MET A 1 -52.46 -3.62 20.16
N PRO A 2 -51.11 -3.62 20.15
CA PRO A 2 -50.37 -4.06 18.96
C PRO A 2 -50.23 -5.58 18.99
N ILE A 3 -50.52 -6.21 17.85
CA ILE A 3 -50.34 -7.64 17.62
C ILE A 3 -48.85 -7.86 17.32
N TYR A 4 -48.15 -8.56 18.22
CA TYR A 4 -46.78 -9.00 17.95
C TYR A 4 -46.82 -10.19 17.00
N ASN A 5 -46.31 -10.01 15.77
CA ASN A 5 -46.05 -11.13 14.88
C ASN A 5 -44.82 -11.91 15.39
N LYS A 6 -44.99 -13.21 15.60
CA LYS A 6 -43.92 -14.11 16.05
C LYS A 6 -42.81 -14.19 14.99
N VAL A 7 -41.57 -13.99 15.43
CA VAL A 7 -40.37 -14.29 14.64
C VAL A 7 -40.21 -15.82 14.60
N PRO A 8 -39.95 -16.44 13.44
CA PRO A 8 -39.68 -17.89 13.36
C PRO A 8 -38.32 -18.24 13.96
N ASP A 9 -38.26 -19.34 14.73
CA ASP A 9 -37.06 -19.83 15.44
C ASP A 9 -36.02 -20.53 14.55
N ASP A 10 -36.25 -20.67 13.25
CA ASP A 10 -35.34 -21.39 12.34
C ASP A 10 -35.05 -20.57 11.06
N PRO A 11 -33.81 -20.07 10.87
CA PRO A 11 -33.46 -19.23 9.72
C PRO A 11 -33.45 -19.98 8.38
N THR A 12 -33.65 -21.30 8.40
CA THR A 12 -33.47 -22.17 7.22
C THR A 12 -34.72 -22.30 6.37
N THR A 13 -35.88 -21.81 6.85
CA THR A 13 -37.19 -21.98 6.17
C THR A 13 -37.87 -20.67 5.74
N ALA A 14 -37.17 -19.54 5.84
CA ALA A 14 -37.66 -18.30 5.24
C ALA A 14 -37.43 -18.35 3.72
N PRO A 15 -38.41 -18.00 2.87
CA PRO A 15 -38.12 -17.76 1.47
C PRO A 15 -36.99 -16.73 1.42
N ALA A 16 -35.93 -17.00 0.66
CA ALA A 16 -34.80 -16.09 0.50
C ALA A 16 -35.34 -14.78 -0.08
N GLU A 17 -35.75 -13.88 0.82
CA GLU A 17 -36.07 -12.51 0.51
C GLU A 17 -34.77 -11.98 -0.04
N ARG A 18 -34.72 -11.82 -1.37
CA ARG A 18 -33.60 -11.18 -2.03
C ARG A 18 -33.59 -9.77 -1.50
N ILE A 19 -32.85 -9.56 -0.42
CA ILE A 19 -32.50 -8.26 0.11
C ILE A 19 -31.97 -7.52 -1.11
N ARG A 20 -32.79 -6.63 -1.67
CA ARG A 20 -32.32 -5.72 -2.71
C ARG A 20 -31.21 -4.95 -2.02
N LEU A 21 -29.96 -5.18 -2.43
CA LEU A 21 -28.83 -4.41 -1.95
C LEU A 21 -29.16 -2.94 -2.23
N ASP A 22 -29.61 -2.23 -1.19
CA ASP A 22 -29.78 -0.79 -1.21
C ASP A 22 -28.41 -0.19 -1.58
N GLU A 23 -28.37 0.83 -2.43
CA GLU A 23 -27.12 1.49 -2.84
C GLU A 23 -26.29 1.94 -1.63
N ARG A 24 -26.96 2.25 -0.52
CA ARG A 24 -26.33 2.55 0.78
C ARG A 24 -25.55 1.36 1.37
N PHE A 25 -26.06 0.13 1.20
CA PHE A 25 -25.38 -1.10 1.62
C PHE A 25 -24.20 -1.45 0.72
N VAL A 26 -24.26 -1.14 -0.58
CA VAL A 26 -23.12 -1.31 -1.49
C VAL A 26 -21.99 -0.35 -1.10
N SER A 27 -22.30 0.88 -0.69
CA SER A 27 -21.27 1.84 -0.22
C SER A 27 -20.50 1.37 1.03
N LEU A 28 -21.14 0.58 1.90
CA LEU A 28 -20.51 -0.02 3.09
C LEU A 28 -19.56 -1.19 2.75
N LEU A 29 -19.65 -1.75 1.55
CA LEU A 29 -18.84 -2.87 1.06
C LEU A 29 -17.73 -2.43 0.08
N VAL A 30 -17.77 -1.18 -0.41
CA VAL A 30 -16.73 -0.59 -1.25
C VAL A 30 -15.69 0.04 -0.33
N THR A 31 -14.67 -0.74 0.04
CA THR A 31 -13.69 -0.39 1.07
C THR A 31 -12.62 0.63 0.65
N GLU A 32 -12.61 1.08 -0.61
CA GLU A 32 -11.83 2.21 -1.15
C GLU A 32 -12.63 2.79 -2.31
N ASP A 33 -12.69 4.11 -2.49
CA ASP A 33 -13.33 4.71 -3.67
C ASP A 33 -12.63 4.18 -4.94
N ALA A 34 -13.36 4.05 -6.06
CA ALA A 34 -12.75 3.69 -7.34
C ALA A 34 -11.63 4.66 -7.71
N GLN A 35 -11.78 5.92 -7.30
CA GLN A 35 -10.76 6.96 -7.40
C GLN A 35 -9.52 6.63 -6.56
N ASP A 36 -9.68 6.31 -5.27
CA ASP A 36 -8.56 5.96 -4.38
C ASP A 36 -7.75 4.76 -4.91
N ARG A 37 -8.44 3.75 -5.44
CA ARG A 37 -7.78 2.57 -6.03
C ARG A 37 -6.95 2.94 -7.26
N LEU A 38 -7.46 3.84 -8.09
CA LEU A 38 -6.77 4.32 -9.28
C LEU A 38 -5.51 5.10 -8.87
N GLU A 39 -5.64 6.05 -7.94
CA GLU A 39 -4.52 6.84 -7.42
C GLU A 39 -3.45 5.95 -6.77
N ALA A 40 -3.84 4.94 -5.99
CA ALA A 40 -2.92 3.97 -5.41
C ALA A 40 -2.23 3.10 -6.46
N GLN A 41 -2.88 2.82 -7.60
CA GLN A 41 -2.27 2.09 -8.70
C GLN A 41 -1.27 2.97 -9.46
N GLU A 42 -1.60 4.22 -9.72
CA GLU A 42 -0.70 5.20 -10.35
C GLU A 42 0.55 5.43 -9.50
N LEU A 43 0.38 5.64 -8.18
CA LEU A 43 1.49 5.79 -7.26
C LEU A 43 2.39 4.54 -7.24
N ARG A 44 1.81 3.34 -7.26
CA ARG A 44 2.59 2.09 -7.35
C ARG A 44 3.42 2.03 -8.62
N GLN A 45 2.89 2.45 -9.76
CA GLN A 45 3.63 2.48 -11.02
C GLN A 45 4.77 3.48 -10.99
N LEU A 46 4.55 4.67 -10.43
CA LEU A 46 5.58 5.69 -10.26
C LEU A 46 6.71 5.21 -9.35
N VAL A 47 6.38 4.65 -8.18
CA VAL A 47 7.35 4.06 -7.26
C VAL A 47 8.12 2.94 -7.95
N HIS A 48 7.45 2.06 -8.70
CA HIS A 48 8.11 0.97 -9.42
C HIS A 48 9.11 1.49 -10.46
N ARG A 49 8.73 2.51 -11.23
CA ARG A 49 9.64 3.15 -12.20
C ARG A 49 10.82 3.82 -11.51
N ALA A 50 10.59 4.52 -10.41
CA ALA A 50 11.66 5.15 -9.63
C ALA A 50 12.64 4.11 -9.07
N LEU A 51 12.13 2.97 -8.60
CA LEU A 51 12.93 1.83 -8.16
C LEU A 51 13.79 1.23 -9.28
N GLN A 52 13.32 1.21 -10.53
CA GLN A 52 14.11 0.74 -11.69
C GLN A 52 15.29 1.65 -12.03
N ALA A 53 15.32 2.90 -11.54
CA ALA A 53 16.44 3.83 -11.77
C ALA A 53 17.59 3.65 -10.77
N LEU A 54 17.40 2.83 -9.72
CA LEU A 54 18.44 2.50 -8.76
C LEU A 54 19.42 1.49 -9.38
N SER A 55 20.71 1.67 -9.07
CA SER A 55 21.70 0.62 -9.25
C SER A 55 21.42 -0.55 -8.31
N ASP A 56 22.00 -1.71 -8.60
CA ASP A 56 21.83 -2.92 -7.79
C ASP A 56 22.25 -2.69 -6.32
N ASP A 57 23.33 -1.95 -6.08
CA ASP A 57 23.81 -1.64 -4.73
C ASP A 57 22.87 -0.70 -3.98
N GLU A 58 22.36 0.34 -4.63
CA GLU A 58 21.37 1.26 -4.05
C GLU A 58 20.07 0.51 -3.73
N MET A 59 19.58 -0.30 -4.68
CA MET A 59 18.40 -1.16 -4.48
C MET A 59 18.61 -2.06 -3.26
N ARG A 60 19.78 -2.71 -3.15
CA ARG A 60 20.10 -3.60 -2.03
C ARG A 60 20.11 -2.87 -0.69
N VAL A 61 20.69 -1.68 -0.64
CA VAL A 61 20.69 -0.82 0.56
C VAL A 61 19.26 -0.43 0.94
N ILE A 62 18.48 0.10 -0.01
CA ILE A 62 17.08 0.51 0.23
C ILE A 62 16.24 -0.69 0.72
N GLN A 63 16.38 -1.85 0.11
CA GLN A 63 15.66 -3.05 0.52
C GLN A 63 15.99 -3.46 1.96
N LEU A 64 17.28 -3.50 2.31
CA LEU A 64 17.71 -3.85 3.67
C LEU A 64 17.25 -2.83 4.72
N ARG A 65 17.31 -1.53 4.39
CA ARG A 65 16.91 -0.45 5.29
C ARG A 65 15.41 -0.37 5.50
N TYR A 66 14.62 -0.44 4.43
CA TYR A 66 13.20 -0.08 4.47
C TYR A 66 12.26 -1.29 4.45
N GLN A 67 12.62 -2.39 3.77
CA GLN A 67 11.83 -3.62 3.80
C GLN A 67 12.21 -4.50 5.00
N TYR A 68 13.50 -4.71 5.23
CA TYR A 68 14.00 -5.60 6.30
C TYR A 68 14.39 -4.88 7.60
N LYS A 69 14.19 -3.55 7.67
CA LYS A 69 14.40 -2.70 8.86
C LYS A 69 15.77 -2.87 9.52
N LYS A 70 16.81 -3.12 8.72
CA LYS A 70 18.20 -3.23 9.21
C LYS A 70 18.76 -1.85 9.52
N SER A 71 19.58 -1.77 10.56
CA SER A 71 20.27 -0.52 10.88
C SER A 71 21.37 -0.20 9.86
N PRO A 72 21.76 1.08 9.70
CA PRO A 72 22.89 1.50 8.88
C PRO A 72 24.13 0.60 9.01
N GLY A 73 24.53 0.33 10.26
CA GLY A 73 25.70 -0.50 10.55
C GLY A 73 25.53 -1.97 10.18
N GLN A 74 24.33 -2.53 10.35
CA GLN A 74 24.03 -3.91 9.93
C GLN A 74 24.05 -4.06 8.41
N VAL A 75 23.58 -3.04 7.67
CA VAL A 75 23.64 -3.03 6.20
C VAL A 75 25.09 -2.93 5.72
N ALA A 76 25.87 -1.98 6.25
CA ALA A 76 27.28 -1.83 5.92
C ALA A 76 28.07 -3.12 6.17
N ALA A 77 27.87 -3.75 7.34
CA ALA A 77 28.49 -5.02 7.67
C ALA A 77 28.05 -6.17 6.74
N ARG A 78 26.77 -6.25 6.38
CA ARG A 78 26.24 -7.29 5.48
C ARG A 78 26.76 -7.16 4.04
N LEU A 79 27.00 -5.94 3.58
CA LEU A 79 27.51 -5.65 2.24
C LEU A 79 29.04 -5.60 2.16
N GLY A 80 29.73 -5.64 3.30
CA GLY A 80 31.20 -5.58 3.34
C GLY A 80 31.76 -4.21 2.97
N ILE A 81 31.02 -3.13 3.22
CA ILE A 81 31.39 -1.75 2.87
C ILE A 81 31.52 -0.86 4.11
N SER A 82 32.15 0.30 3.96
CA SER A 82 32.21 1.30 5.04
C SER A 82 30.83 1.90 5.33
N ARG A 83 30.67 2.47 6.54
CA ARG A 83 29.43 3.17 6.91
C ARG A 83 29.16 4.37 5.99
N ASP A 84 30.22 5.07 5.60
CA ASP A 84 30.11 6.25 4.73
C ASP A 84 29.70 5.85 3.31
N ALA A 85 30.26 4.76 2.77
CA ALA A 85 29.86 4.23 1.47
C ALA A 85 28.39 3.77 1.48
N MET A 86 27.95 3.11 2.56
CA MET A 86 26.55 2.71 2.73
C MET A 86 25.63 3.94 2.81
N ALA A 87 26.03 4.98 3.53
CA ALA A 87 25.28 6.23 3.64
C ALA A 87 25.18 6.96 2.29
N ALA A 88 26.26 6.98 1.50
CA ALA A 88 26.26 7.57 0.16
C ALA A 88 25.31 6.82 -0.79
N LEU A 89 25.32 5.49 -0.78
CA LEU A 89 24.39 4.66 -1.56
C LEU A 89 22.93 4.87 -1.12
N GLU A 90 22.67 4.94 0.19
CA GLU A 90 21.33 5.23 0.70
C GLU A 90 20.86 6.62 0.25
N GLN A 91 21.70 7.65 0.41
CA GLN A 91 21.35 9.00 0.02
C GLN A 91 21.08 9.10 -1.49
N SER A 92 21.93 8.50 -2.32
CA SER A 92 21.74 8.51 -3.77
C SER A 92 20.48 7.74 -4.20
N GLY A 93 20.21 6.58 -3.61
CA GLY A 93 19.00 5.82 -3.86
C GLY A 93 17.73 6.58 -3.46
N LEU A 94 17.71 7.20 -2.27
CA LEU A 94 16.58 8.01 -1.82
C LEU A 94 16.36 9.27 -2.68
N GLU A 95 17.44 9.88 -3.15
CA GLU A 95 17.38 11.01 -4.07
C GLU A 95 16.68 10.63 -5.37
N LYS A 96 17.08 9.52 -5.99
CA LYS A 96 16.44 9.00 -7.22
C LYS A 96 14.97 8.67 -7.00
N LEU A 97 14.63 8.08 -5.85
CA LEU A 97 13.23 7.82 -5.50
C LEU A 97 12.43 9.10 -5.36
N ARG A 98 12.99 10.15 -4.73
CA ARG A 98 12.32 11.44 -4.58
C ARG A 98 12.10 12.11 -5.93
N GLN A 99 13.11 12.12 -6.78
CA GLN A 99 13.01 12.68 -8.13
C GLN A 99 11.94 11.95 -8.97
N GLY A 100 11.85 10.63 -8.86
CA GLY A 100 10.82 9.85 -9.55
C GLY A 100 9.38 10.11 -9.06
N LEU A 101 9.22 10.73 -7.89
CA LEU A 101 7.94 11.07 -7.29
C LEU A 101 7.64 12.58 -7.29
N GLU A 102 8.59 13.40 -7.74
CA GLU A 102 8.52 14.86 -7.64
C GLU A 102 7.33 15.44 -8.42
N ASP A 103 7.04 14.87 -9.58
CA ASP A 103 5.91 15.30 -10.42
C ASP A 103 4.55 14.92 -9.82
N TRP A 104 4.48 13.80 -9.09
CA TRP A 104 3.28 13.42 -8.33
C TRP A 104 3.08 14.34 -7.13
N HIS A 105 4.15 14.67 -6.40
CA HIS A 105 4.08 15.60 -5.26
C HIS A 105 3.69 17.03 -5.68
N ARG A 106 4.03 17.47 -6.90
CA ARG A 106 3.66 18.79 -7.44
C ARG A 106 2.23 18.84 -8.02
N GLY A 107 1.55 17.70 -8.14
CA GLY A 107 0.35 17.52 -8.95
C GLY A 107 -0.90 17.04 -8.21
N VAL A 108 -1.10 17.48 -6.96
CA VAL A 108 -2.38 17.47 -6.23
C VAL A 108 -2.69 18.87 -5.74
#